data_AF-F2G3H4-F1
#
_entry.id   AF-F2G3H4-F1
#
_cell.length_a   1.000
_cell.length_b   1.000
_cell.length_c   1.000
_cell.angle_alpha   90.00
_cell.angle_beta   90.00
_cell.angle_gamma   90.00
#
_symmetry.space_group_name_H-M   'P 1'
#
loop_
_entity.id
_entity.type
_entity.pdbx_description
1 polymer ?
#
loop_
_entity_poly.entity_id
_entity_poly.type
_entity_poly.pdbx_seq_one_letter_code
_entity_poly.pdbx_strand_id
1 'polypeptide(L)'
;MEIDSDTGAFTFVANELATVDDSFIVSVSDGIGEPVLGTIDLGASYVSNEDKLTYYYASSHSHIANAESLVESDSADDEVVITDAEVAEDSYINIAVGYALAGFADLSLQTINEKIITRPGKAEAFRLSANELERIGESDTAKTFRTEAVVQQNAYVAALGLDNLGSR
;
A
#
# COMPACT_ATOMS: atom_id res chain seq x y z
N MET A 1 26.49 1.39 19.06
CA MET A 1 26.99 1.01 17.73
C MET A 1 28.50 1.00 17.81
N GLU A 2 29.12 -0.09 17.38
CA GLU A 2 30.58 -0.24 17.37
C GLU A 2 31.04 -0.23 15.91
N ILE A 3 32.07 0.55 15.60
CA ILE A 3 32.69 0.62 14.27
C ILE A 3 33.96 -0.21 14.32
N ASP A 4 34.12 -1.10 13.34
CA ASP A 4 35.37 -1.81 13.10
C ASP A 4 36.42 -0.80 12.63
N SER A 5 37.50 -0.65 13.41
CA SER A 5 38.52 0.37 13.18
C SER A 5 39.40 0.11 11.95
N ASP A 6 39.45 -1.13 11.46
CA ASP A 6 40.30 -1.54 10.35
C ASP A 6 39.55 -1.49 9.00
N THR A 7 38.24 -1.68 9.02
CA THR A 7 37.38 -1.81 7.83
C THR A 7 36.30 -0.75 7.72
N GLY A 8 35.98 -0.05 8.82
CA GLY A 8 34.88 0.91 8.90
C GLY A 8 33.50 0.27 8.95
N ALA A 9 33.40 -1.06 9.08
CA ALA A 9 32.13 -1.77 9.14
C ALA A 9 31.40 -1.49 10.46
N PHE A 10 30.08 -1.31 10.41
CA PHE A 10 29.23 -1.19 11.59
C PHE A 10 27.94 -1.98 11.39
N THR A 11 27.32 -2.39 12.50
CA THR A 11 26.00 -3.03 12.47
C THR A 11 24.98 -2.13 13.16
N PHE A 12 23.90 -1.83 12.45
CA PHE A 12 22.72 -1.15 12.97
C PHE A 12 21.57 -2.15 13.09
N VAL A 13 20.93 -2.20 14.24
CA VAL A 13 19.70 -2.97 14.47
C VAL A 13 18.61 -1.96 14.80
N ALA A 14 17.62 -1.83 13.91
CA ALA A 14 16.47 -0.96 14.14
C ALA A 14 15.59 -1.57 15.24
N ASN A 15 15.22 -0.77 16.24
CA ASN A 15 14.41 -1.23 17.37
C ASN A 15 12.89 -1.17 17.10
N GLU A 16 12.44 -0.41 16.10
CA GLU A 16 11.04 -0.29 15.69
C GLU A 16 10.92 -0.10 14.17
N LEU A 17 9.74 -0.42 13.60
CA LEU A 17 9.41 -0.16 12.18
C LEU A 17 9.11 1.32 11.98
N ALA A 18 10.11 2.16 12.19
CA ALA A 18 10.11 3.51 11.68
C ALA A 18 10.79 3.51 10.30
N THR A 19 10.39 4.45 9.44
CA THR A 19 11.25 4.92 8.37
C THR A 19 12.62 5.20 8.99
N VAL A 20 13.65 4.44 8.62
CA VAL A 20 15.01 4.74 9.04
C VAL A 20 15.47 5.92 8.19
N ASP A 21 14.92 7.09 8.50
CA ASP A 21 15.56 8.39 8.25
C ASP A 21 16.28 8.72 9.56
N ASP A 22 17.42 8.08 9.76
CA ASP A 22 18.26 8.28 10.94
C ASP A 22 19.65 8.69 10.49
N SER A 23 20.41 9.36 11.34
CA SER A 23 21.78 9.75 11.03
C SER A 23 22.63 9.60 12.26
N PHE A 24 23.88 9.17 12.07
CA PHE A 24 24.85 9.14 13.15
C PHE A 24 26.17 9.76 12.70
N ILE A 25 26.88 10.34 13.68
CA ILE A 25 28.15 11.01 13.45
C ILE A 25 29.27 10.02 13.76
N VAL A 26 30.16 9.83 12.80
CA VAL A 26 31.42 9.10 12.95
C VAL A 26 32.53 10.10 13.18
N SER A 27 33.38 9.84 14.19
CA SER A 27 34.61 10.58 14.41
C SER A 27 35.82 9.73 14.09
N VAL A 28 36.78 10.30 13.36
CA VAL A 28 38.06 9.66 13.02
C VAL A 28 39.19 10.56 13.53
N SER A 29 40.13 9.99 14.28
CA SER A 29 41.31 10.68 14.79
C SER A 29 42.55 9.84 14.54
N ASP A 30 43.64 10.46 14.11
CA ASP A 30 44.97 9.86 14.01
C ASP A 30 45.78 9.98 15.32
N GLY A 31 45.12 10.45 16.40
CA GLY A 31 45.74 10.71 17.70
C GLY A 31 46.50 12.03 17.79
N ILE A 32 46.53 12.85 16.72
CA ILE A 32 47.20 14.15 16.67
C ILE A 32 46.23 15.22 16.17
N GLY A 33 45.77 16.07 17.10
CA GLY A 33 44.85 17.17 16.79
C GLY A 33 43.39 16.76 16.91
N GLU A 34 42.51 17.65 16.43
CA GLU A 34 41.07 17.46 16.57
C GLU A 34 40.55 16.36 15.61
N PRO A 35 39.63 15.50 16.07
CA PRO A 35 39.04 14.47 15.23
C PRO A 35 38.23 15.07 14.07
N VAL A 36 38.29 14.42 12.92
CA VAL A 36 37.43 14.71 11.77
C VAL A 36 36.08 14.04 12.00
N LEU A 37 34.99 14.81 11.84
CA LEU A 37 33.62 14.32 11.97
C LEU A 37 33.01 14.11 10.58
N GLY A 38 32.28 13.01 10.41
CA GLY A 38 31.49 12.71 9.22
C GLY A 38 30.09 12.25 9.62
N THR A 39 29.07 12.77 8.93
CA THR A 39 27.68 12.32 9.11
C THR A 39 27.40 11.17 8.16
N ILE A 40 26.83 10.09 8.69
CA ILE A 40 26.31 8.96 7.91
C ILE A 40 24.79 9.02 8.00
N ASP A 41 24.16 9.27 6.86
CA ASP A 41 22.71 9.20 6.70
C ASP A 41 22.31 7.74 6.44
N LEU A 42 21.38 7.24 7.24
CA LEU A 42 20.73 5.96 7.04
C LEU A 42 19.43 6.21 6.27
N GLY A 43 19.25 5.45 5.20
CA GLY A 43 18.03 5.44 4.41
C GLY A 43 17.64 4.01 4.08
N ALA A 44 16.35 3.75 3.90
CA ALA A 44 15.89 2.44 3.48
C ALA A 44 16.31 2.15 2.02
N SER A 45 17.11 1.10 1.80
CA SER A 45 17.55 0.66 0.47
C SER A 45 16.68 -0.50 0.01
N TYR A 46 15.51 -0.22 -0.55
CA TYR A 46 14.68 -1.25 -1.18
C TYR A 46 15.21 -1.55 -2.59
N VAL A 47 15.65 -2.78 -2.84
CA VAL A 47 16.21 -3.19 -4.14
C VAL A 47 15.10 -3.62 -5.11
N SER A 48 13.97 -4.12 -4.59
CA SER A 48 12.81 -4.53 -5.35
C SER A 48 11.47 -4.11 -4.70
N ASN A 49 10.39 -4.15 -5.49
CA ASN A 49 9.03 -3.95 -4.95
C ASN A 49 8.64 -5.09 -3.98
N GLU A 50 9.20 -6.28 -4.15
CA GLU A 50 9.07 -7.41 -3.20
C GLU A 50 9.69 -7.09 -1.83
N ASP A 51 10.82 -6.35 -1.81
CA ASP A 51 11.48 -5.90 -0.58
C ASP A 51 10.64 -4.83 0.14
N LYS A 52 9.99 -3.93 -0.62
CA LYS A 52 9.00 -2.99 -0.07
C LYS A 52 7.80 -3.74 0.49
N LEU A 53 7.27 -4.71 -0.25
CA LEU A 53 6.15 -5.54 0.17
C LEU A 53 6.51 -6.25 1.49
N THR A 54 7.64 -6.95 1.54
CA THR A 54 8.11 -7.62 2.76
C THR A 54 8.30 -6.64 3.91
N TYR A 55 8.83 -5.44 3.68
CA TYR A 55 8.95 -4.41 4.73
C TYR A 55 7.58 -3.92 5.26
N TYR A 56 6.62 -3.70 4.38
CA TYR A 56 5.25 -3.30 4.76
C TYR A 56 4.38 -4.46 5.28
N TYR A 57 4.73 -5.72 5.00
CA TYR A 57 3.98 -6.92 5.37
C TYR A 57 4.61 -7.79 6.48
N ALA A 58 5.91 -7.67 6.78
CA ALA A 58 6.59 -8.52 7.77
C ALA A 58 6.28 -8.16 9.23
N SER A 59 5.61 -7.04 9.47
CA SER A 59 5.18 -6.64 10.80
C SER A 59 3.72 -6.98 11.07
N SER A 60 3.45 -7.52 12.25
CA SER A 60 2.12 -7.63 12.85
C SER A 60 1.37 -6.28 13.01
N HIS A 61 2.01 -5.15 12.69
CA HIS A 61 1.42 -3.80 12.66
C HIS A 61 1.01 -3.32 11.26
N SER A 62 1.13 -4.13 10.21
CA SER A 62 0.67 -3.72 8.88
C SER A 62 -0.82 -3.36 8.94
N HIS A 63 -1.15 -2.08 8.77
CA HIS A 63 -2.54 -1.62 8.80
C HIS A 63 -3.39 -2.26 7.70
N ILE A 64 -2.78 -2.70 6.60
CA ILE A 64 -3.45 -3.42 5.50
C ILE A 64 -3.68 -4.88 5.88
N ALA A 65 -2.69 -5.61 6.40
CA ALA A 65 -2.90 -7.00 6.83
C ALA A 65 -3.87 -7.08 8.03
N ASN A 66 -3.85 -6.08 8.93
CA ASN A 66 -4.84 -5.96 10.00
C ASN A 66 -6.22 -5.54 9.48
N ALA A 67 -6.31 -4.71 8.43
CA ALA A 67 -7.60 -4.38 7.80
C ALA A 67 -8.18 -5.58 7.05
N GLU A 68 -7.36 -6.36 6.33
CA GLU A 68 -7.75 -7.64 5.73
C GLU A 68 -8.18 -8.62 6.83
N SER A 69 -7.41 -8.76 7.91
CA SER A 69 -7.76 -9.62 9.04
C SER A 69 -8.97 -9.14 9.85
N LEU A 70 -9.32 -7.85 9.85
CA LEU A 70 -10.54 -7.30 10.47
C LEU A 70 -11.78 -7.55 9.61
N VAL A 71 -11.61 -7.59 8.28
CA VAL A 71 -12.67 -8.05 7.37
C VAL A 71 -12.86 -9.57 7.50
N GLU A 72 -11.78 -10.31 7.77
CA GLU A 72 -11.80 -11.77 7.98
C GLU A 72 -12.01 -12.18 9.45
N SER A 73 -12.09 -11.26 10.42
CA SER A 73 -12.26 -11.61 11.84
C SER A 73 -13.70 -12.00 12.12
N ASP A 74 -14.00 -13.24 11.74
CA ASP A 74 -15.05 -14.12 12.22
C ASP A 74 -14.89 -14.32 13.73
N SER A 75 -15.33 -13.32 14.51
CA SER A 75 -15.49 -13.49 15.94
C SER A 75 -16.81 -14.23 16.15
N ALA A 76 -16.75 -15.40 16.79
CA ALA A 76 -17.85 -16.33 17.01
C ALA A 76 -19.06 -15.79 17.81
N ASP A 77 -19.19 -14.47 17.97
CA ASP A 77 -20.23 -13.76 18.71
C ASP A 77 -20.85 -12.59 17.90
N ASP A 78 -20.50 -12.42 16.62
CA ASP A 78 -21.16 -11.43 15.74
C ASP A 78 -22.50 -11.99 15.19
N GLU A 79 -23.61 -11.38 15.63
CA GLU A 79 -24.98 -11.76 15.25
C GLU A 79 -25.27 -11.52 13.75
N VAL A 80 -24.42 -10.74 13.08
CA VAL A 80 -24.51 -10.42 11.65
C VAL A 80 -23.28 -10.96 10.97
N VAL A 81 -23.43 -12.05 10.23
CA VAL A 81 -22.44 -12.46 9.24
C VAL A 81 -22.29 -11.29 8.25
N ILE A 82 -21.11 -10.67 8.14
CA ILE A 82 -20.81 -9.74 7.02
C ILE A 82 -20.64 -10.60 5.75
N THR A 83 -21.74 -11.19 5.31
CA THR A 83 -21.88 -11.94 4.06
C THR A 83 -22.34 -11.04 2.92
N ASP A 84 -22.81 -9.82 3.23
CA ASP A 84 -23.09 -8.84 2.21
C ASP A 84 -21.78 -8.25 1.72
N ALA A 85 -21.38 -8.69 0.52
CA ALA A 85 -20.29 -8.08 -0.23
C ALA A 85 -20.49 -6.57 -0.45
N GLU A 86 -21.70 -6.05 -0.25
CA GLU A 86 -22.06 -4.63 -0.27
C GLU A 86 -21.65 -3.90 1.03
N VAL A 87 -21.69 -4.56 2.20
CA VAL A 87 -21.29 -3.97 3.49
C VAL A 87 -19.78 -3.92 3.64
N ALA A 88 -19.06 -4.91 3.10
CA ALA A 88 -17.59 -4.93 3.08
C ALA A 88 -16.99 -4.13 1.90
N GLU A 89 -17.84 -3.64 0.98
CA GLU A 89 -17.38 -3.01 -0.26
C GLU A 89 -16.49 -1.80 0.00
N ASP A 90 -16.93 -0.89 0.89
CA ASP A 90 -16.15 0.30 1.26
C ASP A 90 -14.78 -0.06 1.85
N SER A 91 -14.69 -1.14 2.63
CA SER A 91 -13.42 -1.64 3.17
C SER A 91 -12.50 -2.11 2.04
N TYR A 92 -13.01 -2.89 1.09
CA TYR A 92 -12.23 -3.37 -0.05
C TYR A 92 -11.82 -2.24 -1.00
N ILE A 93 -12.66 -1.21 -1.17
CA ILE A 93 -12.28 0.03 -1.89
C ILE A 93 -11.06 0.66 -1.22
N ASN A 94 -11.10 0.86 0.10
CA ASN A 94 -10.00 1.49 0.83
C ASN A 94 -8.72 0.64 0.81
N ILE A 95 -8.83 -0.70 0.87
CA ILE A 95 -7.68 -1.61 0.73
C ILE A 95 -7.03 -1.45 -0.65
N ALA A 96 -7.84 -1.48 -1.72
CA ALA A 96 -7.32 -1.30 -3.08
C ALA A 96 -6.62 0.05 -3.27
N VAL A 97 -7.16 1.13 -2.68
CA VAL A 97 -6.55 2.46 -2.69
C VAL A 97 -5.24 2.48 -1.90
N GLY A 98 -5.20 1.79 -0.75
CA GLY A 98 -3.97 1.60 0.03
C GLY A 98 -2.88 0.89 -0.77
N TYR A 99 -3.23 -0.16 -1.52
CA TYR A 99 -2.30 -0.83 -2.43
C TYR A 99 -1.79 0.10 -3.52
N ALA A 100 -2.67 0.89 -4.14
CA ALA A 100 -2.28 1.85 -5.16
C ALA A 100 -1.32 2.93 -4.62
N LEU A 101 -1.61 3.48 -3.43
CA LEU A 101 -0.73 4.44 -2.75
C LEU A 101 0.64 3.85 -2.43
N ALA A 102 0.69 2.60 -2.00
CA ALA A 102 1.95 1.93 -1.69
C ALA A 102 2.76 1.52 -2.94
N GLY A 103 2.24 1.76 -4.15
CA GLY A 103 2.88 1.41 -5.41
C GLY A 103 2.63 -0.04 -5.86
N PHE A 104 1.67 -0.73 -5.25
CA PHE A 104 1.30 -2.11 -5.58
C PHE A 104 0.06 -2.14 -6.49
N ALA A 105 0.23 -1.66 -7.73
CA ALA A 105 -0.87 -1.55 -8.69
C ALA A 105 -1.53 -2.90 -9.03
N ASP A 106 -0.76 -3.98 -9.11
CA ASP A 106 -1.29 -5.32 -9.42
C ASP A 106 -2.17 -5.86 -8.28
N LEU A 107 -1.78 -5.65 -7.03
CA LEU A 107 -2.59 -6.02 -5.86
C LEU A 107 -3.86 -5.18 -5.79
N SER A 108 -3.75 -3.86 -6.04
CA SER A 108 -4.91 -2.98 -6.16
C SER A 108 -5.90 -3.50 -7.22
N LEU A 109 -5.40 -3.82 -8.41
CA LEU A 109 -6.22 -4.36 -9.50
C LEU A 109 -6.89 -5.70 -9.12
N GLN A 110 -6.15 -6.59 -8.47
CA GLN A 110 -6.66 -7.88 -8.01
C GLN A 110 -7.79 -7.68 -6.99
N THR A 111 -7.57 -6.87 -5.95
CA THR A 111 -8.59 -6.57 -4.92
C THR A 111 -9.85 -5.98 -5.56
N ILE A 112 -9.70 -5.01 -6.47
CA ILE A 112 -10.85 -4.40 -7.16
C ILE A 112 -11.63 -5.44 -7.96
N ASN A 113 -10.96 -6.36 -8.64
CA ASN A 113 -11.63 -7.33 -9.49
C ASN A 113 -12.30 -8.47 -8.73
N GLU A 114 -11.65 -8.95 -7.66
CA GLU A 114 -12.03 -10.17 -6.95
C GLU A 114 -12.90 -9.92 -5.72
N LYS A 115 -12.75 -8.77 -5.04
CA LYS A 115 -13.38 -8.51 -3.74
C LYS A 115 -14.50 -7.48 -3.81
N ILE A 116 -14.41 -6.51 -4.72
CA ILE A 116 -15.45 -5.51 -4.96
C ILE A 116 -16.43 -6.08 -5.98
N ILE A 117 -17.72 -6.11 -5.67
CA ILE A 117 -18.71 -6.81 -6.49
C ILE A 117 -19.50 -5.85 -7.37
N THR A 118 -19.90 -4.68 -6.84
CA THR A 118 -20.77 -3.78 -7.59
C THR A 118 -19.99 -3.01 -8.65
N ARG A 119 -20.64 -2.73 -9.79
CA ARG A 119 -20.03 -1.90 -10.85
C ARG A 119 -19.72 -0.47 -10.37
N PRO A 120 -20.61 0.20 -9.62
CA PRO A 120 -20.29 1.50 -9.02
C PRO A 120 -19.10 1.43 -8.06
N GLY A 121 -19.03 0.42 -7.20
CA GLY A 121 -17.91 0.20 -6.28
C GLY A 121 -16.59 0.02 -7.03
N LYS A 122 -16.57 -0.82 -8.08
CA LYS A 122 -15.37 -0.99 -8.93
C LYS A 122 -14.97 0.32 -9.60
N ALA A 123 -15.93 1.06 -10.16
CA ALA A 123 -15.66 2.35 -10.80
C ALA A 123 -15.02 3.33 -9.82
N GLU A 124 -15.53 3.40 -8.59
CA GLU A 124 -14.98 4.26 -7.55
C GLU A 124 -13.58 3.83 -7.11
N ALA A 125 -13.38 2.53 -6.87
CA ALA A 125 -12.08 2.00 -6.47
C ALA A 125 -10.99 2.26 -7.52
N PHE A 126 -11.31 2.04 -8.81
CA PHE A 126 -10.40 2.36 -9.91
C PHE A 126 -10.08 3.85 -9.97
N ARG A 127 -11.09 4.71 -9.79
CA ARG A 127 -10.92 6.17 -9.83
C ARG A 127 -10.04 6.67 -8.69
N LEU A 128 -10.29 6.22 -7.46
CA LEU A 128 -9.52 6.59 -6.27
C LEU A 128 -8.08 6.08 -6.37
N SER A 129 -7.91 4.80 -6.71
CA SER A 129 -6.59 4.17 -6.89
C SER A 129 -5.78 4.86 -7.99
N ALA A 130 -6.41 5.29 -9.10
CA ALA A 130 -5.74 6.06 -10.13
C ALA A 130 -5.21 7.43 -9.64
N ASN A 131 -5.91 8.09 -8.73
CA ASN A 131 -5.44 9.36 -8.16
C ASN A 131 -4.19 9.14 -7.31
N GLU A 132 -4.14 8.04 -6.56
CA GLU A 132 -2.96 7.67 -5.78
C GLU A 132 -1.79 7.28 -6.67
N LEU A 133 -2.03 6.50 -7.73
CA LEU A 133 -1.02 6.16 -8.72
C LEU A 133 -0.43 7.41 -9.38
N GLU A 134 -1.27 8.40 -9.73
CA GLU A 134 -0.79 9.68 -10.26
C GLU A 134 0.08 10.42 -9.25
N ARG A 135 -0.31 10.41 -7.97
CA ARG A 135 0.43 11.08 -6.89
C ARG A 135 1.84 10.51 -6.71
N ILE A 136 2.00 9.20 -6.90
CA ILE A 136 3.31 8.53 -6.80
C ILE A 136 4.09 8.48 -8.11
N GLY A 137 3.57 9.10 -9.19
CA GLY A 137 4.25 9.19 -10.49
C GLY A 137 3.99 8.04 -11.46
N GLU A 138 3.10 7.10 -11.12
CA GLU A 138 2.69 5.95 -11.95
C GLU A 138 1.60 6.36 -12.96
N SER A 139 1.85 7.42 -13.74
CA SER A 139 0.82 8.08 -14.57
C SER A 139 0.22 7.19 -15.68
N ASP A 140 0.99 6.25 -16.24
CA ASP A 140 0.47 5.35 -17.28
C ASP A 140 -0.49 4.31 -16.70
N THR A 141 -0.13 3.73 -15.55
CA THR A 141 -1.01 2.84 -14.79
C THR A 141 -2.26 3.57 -14.30
N ALA A 142 -2.12 4.82 -13.85
CA ALA A 142 -3.24 5.68 -13.48
C ALA A 142 -4.22 5.90 -14.65
N LYS A 143 -3.74 6.11 -15.88
CA LYS A 143 -4.61 6.25 -17.08
C LYS A 143 -5.38 4.97 -17.37
N THR A 144 -4.73 3.81 -17.23
CA THR A 144 -5.39 2.51 -17.38
C THR A 144 -6.52 2.35 -16.37
N PHE A 145 -6.26 2.63 -15.09
CA PHE A 145 -7.29 2.58 -14.04
C PHE A 145 -8.44 3.56 -14.29
N ARG A 146 -8.16 4.80 -14.73
CA ARG A 146 -9.23 5.75 -15.11
C ARG A 146 -10.09 5.25 -16.27
N THR A 147 -9.48 4.56 -17.22
CA THR A 147 -10.19 3.95 -18.34
C THR A 147 -11.13 2.86 -17.84
N GLU A 148 -10.64 1.98 -16.97
CA GLU A 148 -11.47 0.93 -16.35
C GLU A 148 -12.61 1.51 -15.50
N ALA A 149 -12.37 2.60 -14.78
CA ALA A 149 -13.44 3.30 -14.04
C ALA A 149 -14.59 3.73 -14.97
N VAL A 150 -14.26 4.31 -16.13
CA VAL A 150 -15.24 4.71 -17.14
C VAL A 150 -15.97 3.50 -17.74
N VAL A 151 -15.25 2.39 -17.98
CA VAL A 151 -15.85 1.14 -18.48
C VAL A 151 -16.91 0.62 -17.51
N GLN A 152 -16.60 0.54 -16.22
CA GLN A 152 -17.54 0.05 -15.21
C GLN A 152 -18.76 0.98 -15.07
N GLN A 153 -18.54 2.30 -15.07
CA GLN A 153 -19.63 3.27 -15.01
C GLN A 153 -20.56 3.20 -16.22
N ASN A 154 -20.00 3.11 -17.43
CA ASN A 154 -20.79 3.01 -18.66
C ASN A 154 -21.61 1.71 -18.69
N ALA A 155 -21.03 0.60 -18.24
CA ALA A 155 -21.73 -0.68 -18.15
C ALA A 155 -22.89 -0.63 -17.14
N TYR A 156 -22.72 0.07 -16.01
CA TYR A 156 -23.79 0.28 -15.03
C TYR A 156 -24.96 1.09 -15.61
N VAL A 157 -24.66 2.23 -16.25
CA VAL A 157 -25.69 3.07 -16.90
C VAL A 157 -26.44 2.31 -18.00
N ALA A 158 -25.72 1.52 -18.80
CA ALA A 158 -26.33 0.69 -19.84
C ALA A 158 -27.29 -0.36 -19.26
N ALA A 159 -26.91 -1.03 -18.17
CA ALA A 159 -27.77 -2.01 -17.49
C ALA A 159 -29.09 -1.39 -17.00
N LEU A 160 -29.01 -0.22 -16.33
CA LEU A 160 -30.21 0.52 -15.92
C LEU A 160 -31.12 0.89 -17.09
N GLY A 161 -30.53 1.24 -18.24
CA GLY A 161 -31.29 1.54 -19.46
C GLY A 161 -32.05 0.34 -20.01
N LEU A 162 -31.46 -0.86 -19.93
CA LEU A 162 -32.09 -2.11 -20.39
C LEU A 162 -33.21 -2.58 -19.44
N ASP A 163 -33.03 -2.44 -18.14
CA ASP A 163 -34.05 -2.80 -17.14
C ASP A 163 -35.32 -1.95 -17.31
N ASN A 164 -35.17 -0.68 -17.66
CA ASN A 164 -36.29 0.23 -17.95
C ASN A 164 -37.04 -0.11 -19.25
N LEU A 165 -36.43 -0.86 -20.17
CA LEU A 165 -37.05 -1.29 -21.43
C LEU A 165 -37.72 -2.67 -21.31
N GLY A 166 -37.23 -3.54 -20.43
CA GLY A 166 -37.79 -4.87 -20.18
C GLY A 166 -39.04 -4.89 -19.29
N SER A 167 -39.33 -3.81 -18.56
CA SER A 167 -40.44 -3.70 -17.62
C SER A 167 -41.71 -3.05 -18.23
N ARG A 168 -41.92 -3.15 -19.55
CA ARG A 168 -43.09 -2.59 -20.27
C ARG A 168 -43.93 -3.67 -20.95
#